data_AF-A0A2T0UUD3-F1
#
_entry.id   AF-A0A2T0UUD3-F1
#
_cell.length_a   1.000
_cell.length_b   1.000
_cell.length_c   1.000
_cell.angle_alpha   90.00
_cell.angle_beta   90.00
_cell.angle_gamma   90.00
#
_symmetry.space_group_name_H-M   'P 1'
#
loop_
_entity.id
_entity.type
_entity.pdbx_description
1 polymer ?
#
loop_
_entity_poly.entity_id
_entity_poly.type
_entity_poly.pdbx_seq_one_letter_code
_entity_poly.pdbx_strand_id
1 'polypeptide(L)'
;MHTGPTEDMDDRGSVDVLADRVRELVEARGPGAGPVTVVAVDGPSGSGKTTLAGELSRRLGAELLHVDDMHQGWTGLCETTRIARRSLVDAWRGGERPAYPTWDWTRDVRGADHPAPTPDLVVLEGVGSFAIAGDDAAARVWVEAPTEERKRRALTRDGELFAAHWDEWADQEAGLWATEPGRDAADLVHDTGSGSDVLREVPGHDLGALTRPPMWLVVLGVVAVSLNMRLLMTGLPPLLPRLREDLGLSSVWLGVLTTLPVLCMGLLAPASARLGLRLGVARSISLAMVAVVIGNLARFWGHEVVALYLGTLCAGAGIALAGTLLPGMVKRSFPPGRAGLATGLQMFAMMGGAGVAAAVAVPLADALGDWTRSLGFWGLVAVIGLLLWLPLDRRMHVRGDHDQHPPDASHRLPWRSTTAWFVAAFLALQSWQFYSTLAWLSPTYVGHGWDARDAGLLLSVFTGAQFVSGLVGPALTDRVGDWRVVLLAAGACGLVGQSGVWLAADAAPWLWAVLLGIAQGASFAVGLVLLVRYAVSPAAAARFTAMAFLVSYTIASLGPMTMGAVRDATGDYSAIWMVLAMLMLGQLTAASLLRPNRPLVT
;
A
#
# COMPACT_ATOMS: atom_id res chain seq x y z
N MET A 1 -36.08 -4.47 -39.41
CA MET A 1 -36.80 -5.69 -38.97
C MET A 1 -35.78 -6.59 -38.28
N HIS A 2 -36.11 -7.13 -37.10
CA HIS A 2 -35.22 -7.66 -36.04
C HIS A 2 -34.60 -6.55 -35.19
N THR A 3 -35.10 -6.11 -34.02
CA THR A 3 -35.77 -6.76 -32.86
C THR A 3 -35.00 -7.95 -32.28
N GLY A 4 -34.21 -7.66 -31.25
CA GLY A 4 -33.71 -8.57 -30.22
C GLY A 4 -33.62 -7.79 -28.89
N PRO A 5 -33.93 -8.40 -27.75
CA PRO A 5 -34.61 -7.76 -26.62
C PRO A 5 -33.64 -7.21 -25.57
N THR A 6 -34.00 -6.10 -24.93
CA THR A 6 -33.51 -5.72 -23.61
C THR A 6 -34.72 -5.48 -22.71
N GLU A 7 -35.50 -6.53 -22.49
CA GLU A 7 -36.33 -6.68 -21.29
C GLU A 7 -35.62 -7.70 -20.40
N ASP A 8 -35.13 -7.19 -19.27
CA ASP A 8 -34.96 -7.84 -17.95
C ASP A 8 -33.83 -7.12 -17.19
N MET A 9 -34.12 -5.89 -16.75
CA MET A 9 -33.57 -5.38 -15.49
C MET A 9 -34.70 -5.43 -14.47
N ASP A 10 -34.87 -6.64 -13.97
CA ASP A 10 -35.80 -7.13 -12.97
C ASP A 10 -35.64 -6.38 -11.62
N ASP A 11 -36.68 -5.64 -11.25
CA ASP A 11 -37.29 -5.60 -9.91
C ASP A 11 -36.43 -5.30 -8.66
N ARG A 12 -35.32 -4.56 -8.80
CA ARG A 12 -34.73 -3.82 -7.67
C ARG A 12 -35.24 -2.39 -7.71
N GLY A 13 -35.97 -1.96 -6.68
CA GLY A 13 -36.52 -0.61 -6.61
C GLY A 13 -35.45 0.44 -6.92
N SER A 14 -35.82 1.54 -7.60
CA SER A 14 -34.90 2.60 -8.02
C SER A 14 -33.97 3.08 -6.90
N VAL A 15 -34.46 3.09 -5.66
CA VAL A 15 -33.68 3.45 -4.48
C VAL A 15 -32.53 2.48 -4.17
N ASP A 16 -32.60 1.20 -4.57
CA ASP A 16 -31.53 0.20 -4.35
C ASP A 16 -30.34 0.52 -5.24
N VAL A 17 -30.63 0.81 -6.50
CA VAL A 17 -29.64 1.26 -7.47
C VAL A 17 -29.02 2.58 -7.01
N LEU A 18 -29.82 3.53 -6.50
CA LEU A 18 -29.30 4.78 -5.95
C LEU A 18 -28.36 4.52 -4.76
N ALA A 19 -28.79 3.71 -3.80
CA ALA A 19 -27.99 3.42 -2.61
C ALA A 19 -26.67 2.73 -2.97
N ASP A 20 -26.68 1.82 -3.96
CA ASP A 20 -25.48 1.18 -4.46
C ASP A 20 -24.52 2.19 -5.11
N ARG A 21 -25.03 3.12 -5.94
CA ARG A 21 -24.23 4.19 -6.55
C ARG A 21 -23.67 5.17 -5.52
N VAL A 22 -24.47 5.56 -4.53
CA VAL A 22 -23.99 6.40 -3.43
C VAL A 22 -22.92 5.68 -2.63
N ARG A 23 -23.06 4.38 -2.38
CA ARG A 23 -22.03 3.58 -1.70
C ARG A 23 -20.73 3.54 -2.51
N GLU A 24 -20.83 3.40 -3.84
CA GLU A 24 -19.66 3.48 -4.72
C GLU A 24 -18.94 4.83 -4.62
N LEU A 25 -19.69 5.94 -4.60
CA LEU A 25 -19.15 7.29 -4.45
C LEU A 25 -18.52 7.51 -3.07
N VAL A 26 -19.19 7.10 -2.00
CA VAL A 26 -18.71 7.15 -0.62
C VAL A 26 -17.42 6.35 -0.45
N GLU A 27 -17.37 5.12 -0.98
CA GLU A 27 -16.17 4.29 -0.96
C GLU A 27 -15.03 4.86 -1.82
N ALA A 28 -15.36 5.62 -2.88
CA ALA A 28 -14.38 6.20 -3.78
C ALA A 28 -13.77 7.50 -3.25
N ARG A 29 -14.58 8.38 -2.63
CA ARG A 29 -14.16 9.71 -2.17
C ARG A 29 -13.77 9.73 -0.69
N GLY A 30 -14.29 8.81 0.13
CA GLY A 30 -13.99 8.76 1.56
C GLY A 30 -14.46 9.99 2.34
N PRO A 31 -13.96 10.21 3.57
CA PRO A 31 -14.36 11.34 4.40
C PRO A 31 -13.73 12.66 3.93
N GLY A 32 -14.56 13.66 3.63
CA GLY A 32 -14.11 15.02 3.30
C GLY A 32 -14.12 15.99 4.50
N ALA A 33 -14.98 15.73 5.49
CA ALA A 33 -15.18 16.61 6.64
C ALA A 33 -14.42 16.10 7.88
N GLY A 34 -13.10 15.98 7.78
CA GLY A 34 -12.28 15.37 8.85
C GLY A 34 -12.49 13.85 8.90
N PRO A 35 -12.92 13.25 10.04
CA PRO A 35 -13.22 11.82 10.09
C PRO A 35 -14.59 11.45 9.50
N VAL A 36 -15.44 12.44 9.21
CA VAL A 36 -16.85 12.24 8.81
C VAL A 36 -17.00 12.21 7.29
N THR A 37 -17.72 11.21 6.79
CA THR A 37 -18.11 11.12 5.38
C THR A 37 -19.51 11.70 5.18
N VAL A 38 -19.67 12.65 4.26
CA VAL A 38 -20.94 13.38 4.05
C VAL A 38 -21.57 12.98 2.71
N VAL A 39 -22.81 12.48 2.75
CA VAL A 39 -23.69 12.33 1.59
C VAL A 39 -24.70 13.46 1.65
N ALA A 40 -24.66 14.38 0.68
CA ALA A 40 -25.61 15.50 0.63
C ALA A 40 -26.79 15.13 -0.27
N VAL A 41 -28.01 15.34 0.24
CA VAL A 41 -29.27 15.13 -0.49
C VAL A 41 -30.01 16.46 -0.56
N ASP A 42 -29.95 17.11 -1.73
CA ASP A 42 -30.50 18.44 -1.96
C ASP A 42 -31.59 18.41 -3.03
N GLY A 43 -32.34 19.49 -3.11
CA GLY A 43 -33.43 19.66 -4.07
C GLY A 43 -34.52 20.57 -3.51
N PRO A 44 -35.44 21.02 -4.37
CA PRO A 44 -36.48 21.95 -3.99
C PRO A 44 -37.49 21.36 -3.00
N SER A 45 -38.08 22.24 -2.19
CA SER A 45 -39.11 21.85 -1.23
C SER A 45 -40.26 21.12 -1.93
N GLY A 46 -40.74 20.06 -1.28
CA GLY A 46 -41.77 19.16 -1.84
C GLY A 46 -41.28 18.10 -2.82
N SER A 47 -39.98 18.00 -3.13
CA SER A 47 -39.45 17.01 -4.09
C SER A 47 -39.38 15.57 -3.59
N GLY A 48 -39.61 15.31 -2.29
CA GLY A 48 -39.53 13.96 -1.71
C GLY A 48 -38.14 13.58 -1.14
N LYS A 49 -37.21 14.53 -1.11
CA LYS A 49 -35.86 14.43 -0.51
C LYS A 49 -35.83 13.77 0.88
N THR A 50 -36.70 14.17 1.81
CA THR A 50 -36.75 13.61 3.17
C THR A 50 -37.08 12.11 3.18
N THR A 51 -38.04 11.68 2.36
CA THR A 51 -38.40 10.25 2.23
C THR A 51 -37.25 9.45 1.64
N LEU A 52 -36.62 9.97 0.58
CA LEU A 52 -35.48 9.32 -0.08
C LEU A 52 -34.28 9.21 0.86
N ALA A 53 -33.94 10.28 1.57
CA ALA A 53 -32.83 10.30 2.51
C ALA A 53 -33.03 9.36 3.69
N GLY A 54 -34.26 9.20 4.17
CA GLY A 54 -34.60 8.21 5.21
C GLY A 54 -34.42 6.75 4.75
N GLU A 55 -34.70 6.44 3.49
CA GLU A 55 -34.41 5.12 2.91
C GLU A 55 -32.90 4.93 2.67
N LEU A 56 -32.24 5.97 2.14
CA LEU A 56 -30.81 5.97 1.87
C LEU A 56 -29.97 5.81 3.15
N SER A 57 -30.30 6.56 4.20
CA SER A 57 -29.67 6.45 5.53
C SER A 57 -29.78 5.02 6.08
N ARG A 58 -30.97 4.41 6.04
CA ARG A 58 -31.16 3.02 6.51
C ARG A 58 -30.33 2.01 5.72
N ARG A 59 -30.23 2.17 4.40
CA ARG A 59 -29.48 1.25 3.52
C ARG A 59 -27.96 1.43 3.59
N LEU A 60 -27.50 2.63 3.92
CA LEU A 60 -26.08 2.93 4.11
C LEU A 60 -25.62 2.73 5.56
N GLY A 61 -26.56 2.58 6.52
CA GLY A 61 -26.24 2.59 7.94
C GLY A 61 -25.68 3.95 8.40
N ALA A 62 -26.12 5.03 7.76
CA ALA A 62 -25.65 6.38 7.98
C ALA A 62 -26.54 7.13 8.98
N GLU A 63 -25.95 8.03 9.76
CA GLU A 63 -26.71 8.98 10.57
C GLU A 63 -27.46 9.95 9.64
N LEU A 64 -28.71 10.29 9.95
CA LEU A 64 -29.50 11.24 9.16
C LEU A 64 -29.60 12.58 9.89
N LEU A 65 -29.20 13.66 9.23
CA LEU A 65 -29.38 15.02 9.72
C LEU A 65 -30.24 15.82 8.75
N HIS A 66 -31.23 16.53 9.29
CA HIS A 66 -32.11 17.41 8.52
C HIS A 66 -31.67 18.86 8.65
N VAL A 67 -31.37 19.51 7.52
CA VAL A 67 -31.15 20.97 7.48
C VAL A 67 -32.40 21.71 7.94
N ASP A 68 -33.57 21.08 7.80
CA ASP A 68 -34.86 21.56 8.29
C ASP A 68 -34.82 21.95 9.79
N ASP A 69 -34.06 21.23 10.61
CA ASP A 69 -33.88 21.48 12.06
C ASP A 69 -32.99 22.69 12.37
N MET A 70 -32.30 23.23 11.36
CA MET A 70 -31.26 24.26 11.48
C MET A 70 -31.68 25.61 10.90
N HIS A 71 -32.87 25.71 10.28
CA HIS A 71 -33.31 26.93 9.61
C HIS A 71 -33.40 28.11 10.55
N GLN A 72 -32.92 29.27 10.09
CA GLN A 72 -32.95 30.53 10.82
C GLN A 72 -34.16 31.38 10.40
N GLY A 73 -35.36 30.84 10.62
CA GLY A 73 -36.63 31.48 10.27
C GLY A 73 -36.98 31.40 8.77
N TRP A 74 -38.08 32.07 8.39
CA TRP A 74 -38.67 31.97 7.06
C TRP A 74 -37.84 32.61 5.95
N THR A 75 -36.99 33.58 6.25
CA THR A 75 -36.18 34.35 5.28
C THR A 75 -34.67 34.09 5.39
N GLY A 76 -34.27 33.13 6.23
CA GLY A 76 -32.89 32.89 6.63
C GLY A 76 -32.19 31.75 5.89
N LEU A 77 -32.62 31.32 4.70
CA LEU A 77 -32.05 30.13 4.06
C LEU A 77 -30.52 30.24 3.80
N CYS A 78 -30.05 31.35 3.23
CA CYS A 78 -28.61 31.56 3.01
C CYS A 78 -27.81 31.72 4.33
N GLU A 79 -28.45 32.19 5.39
CA GLU A 79 -27.82 32.27 6.71
C GLU A 79 -27.70 30.87 7.34
N THR A 80 -28.76 30.08 7.21
CA THR A 80 -28.85 28.67 7.64
C THR A 80 -27.69 27.86 7.07
N THR A 81 -27.45 27.92 5.76
CA THR A 81 -26.38 27.14 5.12
C THR A 81 -24.99 27.52 5.63
N ARG A 82 -24.71 28.82 5.82
CA ARG A 82 -23.43 29.28 6.37
C ARG A 82 -23.23 28.84 7.82
N ILE A 83 -24.26 28.96 8.65
CA ILE A 83 -24.19 28.55 10.06
C ILE A 83 -24.01 27.04 10.14
N ALA A 84 -24.80 26.26 9.41
CA ALA A 84 -24.71 24.80 9.41
C ALA A 84 -23.35 24.29 8.90
N ARG A 85 -22.77 24.90 7.86
CA ARG A 85 -21.41 24.55 7.39
C ARG A 85 -20.38 24.73 8.49
N ARG A 86 -20.41 25.87 9.18
CA ARG A 86 -19.48 26.14 10.29
C ARG A 86 -19.71 25.19 11.47
N SER A 87 -20.97 24.99 11.85
CA SER A 87 -21.38 24.20 13.02
C SER A 87 -21.19 22.69 12.87
N LEU A 88 -21.18 22.19 11.64
CA LEU A 88 -21.05 20.76 11.34
C LEU A 88 -19.74 20.46 10.61
N VAL A 89 -19.63 20.87 9.34
CA VAL A 89 -18.55 20.44 8.45
C VAL A 89 -17.19 20.97 8.91
N ASP A 90 -17.11 22.26 9.23
CA ASP A 90 -15.85 22.85 9.72
C ASP A 90 -15.50 22.33 11.13
N ALA A 91 -16.50 22.11 11.99
CA ALA A 91 -16.30 21.54 13.32
C ALA A 91 -15.77 20.09 13.24
N TRP A 92 -16.35 19.24 12.38
CA TRP A 92 -15.85 17.88 12.14
C TRP A 92 -14.41 17.90 11.58
N ARG A 93 -14.12 18.83 10.66
CA ARG A 93 -12.75 19.01 10.12
C ARG A 93 -11.75 19.43 11.21
N GLY A 94 -12.18 20.29 12.13
CA GLY A 94 -11.37 20.77 13.25
C GLY A 94 -11.23 19.78 14.42
N GLY A 95 -12.00 18.69 14.43
CA GLY A 95 -12.10 17.78 15.59
C GLY A 95 -12.83 18.41 16.78
N GLU A 96 -13.66 19.42 16.54
CA GLU A 96 -14.48 20.10 17.54
C GLU A 96 -15.80 19.36 17.78
N ARG A 97 -16.48 19.65 18.90
CA ARG A 97 -17.80 19.09 19.17
C ARG A 97 -18.86 19.88 18.39
N PRO A 98 -19.55 19.28 17.41
CA PRO A 98 -20.49 20.00 16.57
C PRO A 98 -21.79 20.31 17.33
N ALA A 99 -22.32 21.52 17.13
CA ALA A 99 -23.61 21.95 17.66
C ALA A 99 -24.17 23.06 16.76
N TYR A 100 -25.48 23.03 16.51
CA TYR A 100 -26.16 23.99 15.63
C TYR A 100 -27.31 24.68 16.36
N PRO A 101 -27.59 25.97 16.08
CA PRO A 101 -28.73 26.66 16.65
C PRO A 101 -30.05 26.21 16.05
N THR A 102 -31.07 26.03 16.89
CA THR A 102 -32.47 25.85 16.43
C THR A 102 -33.19 27.19 16.30
N TRP A 103 -34.44 27.17 15.83
CA TRP A 103 -35.31 28.34 15.74
C TRP A 103 -36.62 28.15 16.49
N ASP A 104 -37.03 29.17 17.26
CA ASP A 104 -38.35 29.21 17.88
C ASP A 104 -39.34 29.84 16.89
N TRP A 105 -40.02 28.99 16.12
CA TRP A 105 -41.01 29.38 15.11
C TRP A 105 -42.23 30.14 15.67
N THR A 106 -42.49 30.06 16.99
CA THR A 106 -43.62 30.79 17.61
C THR A 106 -43.24 32.22 17.94
N ARG A 107 -41.98 32.44 18.33
CA ARG A 107 -41.47 33.77 18.72
C ARG A 107 -40.63 34.45 17.65
N ASP A 108 -40.31 33.72 16.57
CA ASP A 108 -39.46 34.14 15.48
C ASP A 108 -38.09 34.65 15.95
N VAL A 109 -37.45 33.86 16.82
CA VAL A 109 -36.12 34.15 17.37
C VAL A 109 -35.26 32.89 17.41
N ARG A 110 -33.94 33.08 17.46
CA ARG A 110 -32.97 32.01 17.66
C ARG A 110 -33.28 31.20 18.93
N GLY A 111 -33.36 29.88 18.77
CA GLY A 111 -33.53 28.90 19.83
C GLY A 111 -32.21 28.49 20.50
N ALA A 112 -32.26 27.44 21.32
CA ALA A 112 -31.08 26.89 21.97
C ALA A 112 -30.21 26.10 20.98
N ASP A 113 -28.90 26.05 21.23
CA ASP A 113 -28.00 25.21 20.44
C ASP A 113 -28.27 23.72 20.75
N HIS A 114 -28.42 22.92 19.69
CA HIS A 114 -28.61 21.48 19.75
C HIS A 114 -27.28 20.75 19.44
N PRO A 115 -26.80 19.84 20.31
CA PRO A 115 -25.62 19.04 20.02
C PRO A 115 -25.84 18.16 18.78
N ALA A 116 -24.84 18.07 17.92
CA ALA A 116 -24.86 17.18 16.76
C ALA A 116 -23.94 15.96 16.97
N PRO A 117 -24.22 14.83 16.31
CA PRO A 117 -23.36 13.66 16.36
C PRO A 117 -22.07 13.84 15.54
N THR A 118 -21.09 12.96 15.77
CA THR A 118 -19.88 12.81 14.95
C THR A 118 -19.81 11.37 14.42
N PRO A 119 -20.65 11.01 13.43
CA PRO A 119 -20.68 9.65 12.87
C PRO A 119 -19.56 9.43 11.84
N ASP A 120 -19.28 8.18 11.49
CA ASP A 120 -18.36 7.86 10.38
C ASP A 120 -18.97 8.23 9.01
N LEU A 121 -20.30 8.14 8.88
CA LEU A 121 -21.07 8.45 7.68
C LEU A 121 -22.37 9.17 8.06
N VAL A 122 -22.63 10.31 7.42
CA VAL A 122 -23.85 11.11 7.58
C VAL A 122 -24.53 11.35 6.24
N VAL A 123 -25.85 11.20 6.21
CA VAL A 123 -26.72 11.72 5.16
C VAL A 123 -27.23 13.07 5.64
N LEU A 124 -26.78 14.14 5.00
CA LEU A 124 -27.24 15.50 5.26
C LEU A 124 -28.30 15.85 4.22
N GLU A 125 -29.56 15.94 4.64
CA GLU A 125 -30.69 16.20 3.76
C GLU A 125 -31.35 17.54 4.07
N GLY A 126 -31.75 18.24 3.02
CA GLY A 126 -32.48 19.49 3.11
C GLY A 126 -32.05 20.50 2.07
N VAL A 127 -32.83 21.57 1.94
CA VAL A 127 -32.55 22.64 0.98
C VAL A 127 -31.23 23.30 1.35
N GLY A 128 -30.27 23.30 0.43
CA GLY A 128 -28.93 23.88 0.66
C GLY A 128 -27.94 22.92 1.34
N SER A 129 -28.27 21.63 1.47
CA SER A 129 -27.31 20.62 1.93
C SER A 129 -26.06 20.53 1.04
N PHE A 130 -26.17 20.82 -0.27
CA PHE A 130 -25.01 20.92 -1.15
C PHE A 130 -24.10 22.09 -0.78
N ALA A 131 -24.67 23.26 -0.45
CA ALA A 131 -23.91 24.43 0.00
C ALA A 131 -23.24 24.17 1.36
N ILE A 132 -23.93 23.47 2.27
CA ILE A 132 -23.40 23.11 3.58
C ILE A 132 -22.22 22.16 3.43
N ALA A 133 -22.38 21.07 2.66
CA ALA A 133 -21.33 20.08 2.44
C ALA A 133 -20.19 20.62 1.58
N GLY A 134 -20.48 21.44 0.57
CA GLY A 134 -19.50 22.02 -0.35
C GLY A 134 -18.64 20.94 -1.00
N ASP A 135 -17.34 21.19 -1.12
CA ASP A 135 -16.35 20.25 -1.69
C ASP A 135 -16.08 19.02 -0.80
N ASP A 136 -16.60 19.01 0.42
CA ASP A 136 -16.39 17.93 1.39
C ASP A 136 -17.41 16.78 1.23
N ALA A 137 -18.38 16.94 0.32
CA ALA A 137 -19.36 15.91 0.02
C ALA A 137 -18.73 14.73 -0.73
N ALA A 138 -18.88 13.53 -0.17
CA ALA A 138 -18.49 12.29 -0.83
C ALA A 138 -19.47 11.87 -1.93
N ALA A 139 -20.75 12.22 -1.77
CA ALA A 139 -21.76 12.05 -2.80
C ALA A 139 -22.80 13.18 -2.74
N ARG A 140 -23.21 13.67 -3.91
CA ARG A 140 -24.23 14.71 -4.07
C ARG A 140 -25.42 14.15 -4.86
N VAL A 141 -26.55 14.01 -4.18
CA VAL A 141 -27.80 13.50 -4.77
C VAL A 141 -28.80 14.64 -4.87
N TRP A 142 -29.25 14.94 -6.09
CA TRP A 142 -30.29 15.94 -6.33
C TRP A 142 -31.65 15.26 -6.52
N VAL A 143 -32.67 15.74 -5.82
CA VAL A 143 -34.03 15.19 -5.87
C VAL A 143 -34.97 16.21 -6.51
N GLU A 144 -35.58 15.85 -7.64
CA GLU A 144 -36.46 16.74 -8.40
C GLU A 144 -37.88 16.19 -8.58
N ALA A 145 -38.83 17.12 -8.74
CA ALA A 145 -40.21 16.84 -9.10
C ALA A 145 -40.85 18.09 -9.73
N PRO A 146 -41.91 17.94 -10.56
CA PRO A 146 -42.64 19.07 -11.14
C PRO A 146 -43.15 20.04 -10.08
N THR A 147 -43.04 21.35 -10.34
CA THR A 147 -43.41 22.41 -9.37
C THR A 147 -44.83 22.29 -8.84
N GLU A 148 -45.81 22.00 -9.70
CA GLU A 148 -47.21 21.81 -9.30
C GLU A 148 -47.38 20.65 -8.31
N GLU A 149 -46.66 19.56 -8.55
CA GLU A 149 -46.69 18.41 -7.67
C GLU A 149 -45.99 18.69 -6.34
N ARG A 150 -44.83 19.36 -6.36
CA ARG A 150 -44.13 19.79 -5.15
C ARG A 150 -45.02 20.71 -4.29
N LYS A 151 -45.68 21.68 -4.91
CA LYS A 151 -46.61 22.61 -4.24
C LYS A 151 -47.77 21.85 -3.62
N ARG A 152 -48.40 20.94 -4.36
CA ARG A 152 -49.46 20.06 -3.84
C ARG A 152 -48.99 19.24 -2.63
N ARG A 153 -47.81 18.62 -2.72
CA ARG A 153 -47.23 17.79 -1.64
C ARG A 153 -46.95 18.62 -0.38
N ALA A 154 -46.34 19.80 -0.54
CA ALA A 154 -46.03 20.68 0.58
C ALA A 154 -47.28 21.24 1.28
N LEU A 155 -48.29 21.68 0.51
CA LEU A 155 -49.57 22.16 1.05
C LEU A 155 -50.34 21.07 1.80
N THR A 156 -50.24 19.82 1.33
CA THR A 156 -50.88 18.67 2.00
C THR A 156 -50.19 18.33 3.34
N ARG A 157 -48.88 18.55 3.44
CA ARG A 157 -48.07 18.23 4.64
C ARG A 157 -48.16 19.32 5.71
N ASP A 158 -47.95 20.59 5.32
CA ASP A 158 -47.67 21.69 6.24
C ASP A 158 -48.83 22.70 6.37
N GLY A 159 -49.93 22.52 5.62
CA GLY A 159 -51.18 23.27 5.77
C GLY A 159 -51.13 24.75 5.37
N GLU A 160 -52.05 25.56 5.92
CA GLU A 160 -52.24 26.99 5.55
C GLU A 160 -51.04 27.88 5.91
N LEU A 161 -50.25 27.51 6.92
CA LEU A 161 -49.11 28.29 7.42
C LEU A 161 -47.97 28.34 6.39
N PHE A 162 -47.70 27.22 5.70
CA PHE A 162 -46.72 27.16 4.62
C PHE A 162 -47.24 27.78 3.31
N ALA A 163 -48.57 27.76 3.10
CA ALA A 163 -49.20 28.32 1.91
C ALA A 163 -48.93 29.83 1.75
N ALA A 164 -48.87 30.56 2.86
CA ALA A 164 -48.62 32.00 2.87
C ALA A 164 -47.17 32.36 2.50
N HIS A 165 -46.21 31.45 2.69
CA HIS A 165 -44.77 31.68 2.49
C HIS A 165 -44.18 30.92 1.29
N TRP A 166 -44.99 30.16 0.53
CA TRP A 166 -44.51 29.33 -0.58
C TRP A 166 -43.69 30.13 -1.61
N ASP A 167 -44.20 31.27 -2.06
CA ASP A 167 -43.54 32.08 -3.09
C ASP A 167 -42.24 32.71 -2.52
N GLU A 168 -42.27 33.19 -1.28
CA GLU A 168 -41.10 33.75 -0.58
C GLU A 168 -39.99 32.70 -0.35
N TRP A 169 -40.37 31.45 -0.09
CA TRP A 169 -39.44 30.33 0.07
C TRP A 169 -38.86 29.87 -1.28
N ALA A 170 -39.69 29.80 -2.31
CA ALA A 170 -39.26 29.44 -3.67
C ALA A 170 -38.26 30.48 -4.23
N ASP A 171 -38.44 31.76 -3.93
CA ASP A 171 -37.51 32.82 -4.31
C ASP A 171 -36.15 32.68 -3.60
N GLN A 172 -36.15 32.26 -2.32
CA GLN A 172 -34.91 31.98 -1.60
C GLN A 172 -34.16 30.75 -2.13
N GLU A 173 -34.89 29.68 -2.45
CA GLU A 173 -34.34 28.50 -3.11
C GLU A 173 -33.61 28.89 -4.41
N ALA A 174 -34.28 29.63 -5.28
CA ALA A 174 -33.70 30.14 -6.52
C ALA A 174 -32.49 31.06 -6.27
N GLY A 175 -32.58 31.93 -5.27
CA GLY A 175 -31.49 32.83 -4.86
C GLY A 175 -30.26 32.09 -4.34
N LEU A 176 -30.45 31.01 -3.58
CA LEU A 176 -29.35 30.19 -3.05
C LEU A 176 -28.58 29.53 -4.21
N TRP A 177 -29.26 28.78 -5.07
CA TRP A 177 -28.59 28.06 -6.17
C TRP A 177 -28.09 28.94 -7.32
N ALA A 178 -28.43 30.23 -7.32
CA ALA A 178 -27.78 31.20 -8.20
C ALA A 178 -26.32 31.49 -7.79
N THR A 179 -25.96 31.22 -6.53
CA THR A 179 -24.63 31.54 -5.95
C THR A 179 -23.91 30.34 -5.37
N GLU A 180 -24.64 29.29 -4.99
CA GLU A 180 -24.13 28.08 -4.36
C GLU A 180 -24.39 26.84 -5.24
N PRO A 181 -23.67 25.72 -5.03
CA PRO A 181 -23.87 24.49 -5.78
C PRO A 181 -25.32 24.00 -5.74
N GLY A 182 -25.95 23.87 -6.92
CA GLY A 182 -27.30 23.35 -7.10
C GLY A 182 -27.33 22.08 -7.94
N ARG A 183 -28.40 21.90 -8.73
CA ARG A 183 -28.63 20.71 -9.57
C ARG A 183 -27.43 20.29 -10.42
N ASP A 184 -26.73 21.24 -11.04
CA ASP A 184 -25.63 20.96 -11.96
C ASP A 184 -24.36 20.43 -11.26
N ALA A 185 -24.29 20.54 -9.93
CA ALA A 185 -23.21 19.98 -9.12
C ALA A 185 -23.50 18.54 -8.63
N ALA A 186 -24.65 17.98 -8.98
CA ALA A 186 -25.06 16.65 -8.54
C ALA A 186 -24.27 15.54 -9.24
N ASP A 187 -23.93 14.49 -8.48
CA ASP A 187 -23.42 13.25 -9.03
C ASP A 187 -24.56 12.39 -9.61
N LEU A 188 -25.69 12.40 -8.90
CA LEU A 188 -26.87 11.59 -9.19
C LEU A 188 -28.12 12.46 -9.10
N VAL A 189 -29.05 12.31 -10.05
CA VAL A 189 -30.35 12.97 -10.05
C VAL A 189 -31.45 11.93 -9.93
N HIS A 190 -32.37 12.14 -9.00
CA HIS A 190 -33.54 11.29 -8.75
C HIS A 190 -34.83 12.08 -8.96
N ASP A 191 -35.62 11.68 -9.96
CA ASP A 191 -36.91 12.30 -10.29
C ASP A 191 -38.06 11.51 -9.65
N THR A 192 -38.82 12.15 -8.77
CA THR A 192 -39.94 11.54 -8.02
C THR A 192 -41.32 11.88 -8.58
N GLY A 193 -41.41 12.55 -9.72
CA GLY A 193 -42.68 13.08 -10.27
C GLY A 193 -43.24 12.37 -11.51
N SER A 194 -42.46 11.52 -12.18
CA SER A 194 -42.83 10.98 -13.51
C SER A 194 -43.54 9.62 -13.51
N GLY A 195 -43.95 9.09 -12.35
CA GLY A 195 -44.64 7.77 -12.26
C GLY A 195 -43.73 6.55 -12.46
N SER A 196 -42.44 6.79 -12.70
CA SER A 196 -41.35 5.82 -12.61
C SER A 196 -40.16 6.55 -11.98
N ASP A 197 -39.60 6.03 -10.88
CA ASP A 197 -38.42 6.64 -10.24
C ASP A 197 -37.21 6.51 -11.19
N VAL A 198 -36.96 7.51 -12.04
CA VAL A 198 -35.85 7.49 -13.01
C VAL A 198 -34.60 8.07 -12.36
N LEU A 199 -33.56 7.24 -12.24
CA LEU A 199 -32.21 7.69 -11.92
C LEU A 199 -31.51 8.19 -13.18
N ARG A 200 -30.94 9.38 -13.12
CA ARG A 200 -30.10 9.95 -14.18
C ARG A 200 -28.71 10.27 -13.63
N GLU A 201 -27.68 9.75 -14.30
CA GLU A 201 -26.29 10.18 -14.08
C GLU A 201 -26.05 11.49 -14.84
N VAL A 202 -25.40 12.47 -14.21
CA VAL A 202 -25.09 13.75 -14.86
C VAL A 202 -23.88 13.57 -15.81
N PRO A 203 -23.99 13.92 -17.12
CA PRO A 203 -22.91 13.74 -18.07
C PRO A 203 -21.65 14.54 -17.68
N GLY A 204 -20.49 13.88 -17.59
CA GLY A 204 -19.21 14.52 -17.27
C GLY A 204 -18.55 14.08 -15.95
N HIS A 205 -19.26 13.28 -15.14
CA HIS A 205 -18.69 12.57 -13.99
C HIS A 205 -18.57 11.09 -14.35
N ASP A 206 -17.44 10.68 -14.95
CA ASP A 206 -17.20 9.31 -15.42
C ASP A 206 -17.03 8.35 -14.22
N LEU A 207 -18.16 7.84 -13.71
CA LEU A 207 -18.22 6.85 -12.63
C LEU A 207 -17.47 5.56 -12.99
N GLY A 208 -17.27 5.27 -14.29
CA GLY A 208 -16.48 4.12 -14.76
C GLY A 208 -15.02 4.16 -14.31
N ALA A 209 -14.46 5.36 -14.18
CA ALA A 209 -13.11 5.59 -13.66
C ALA A 209 -12.98 5.41 -12.14
N LEU A 210 -14.12 5.38 -11.41
CA LEU A 210 -14.17 5.21 -9.96
C LEU A 210 -14.29 3.74 -9.53
N THR A 211 -14.51 2.80 -10.44
CA THR A 211 -14.57 1.36 -10.12
C THR A 211 -13.22 0.82 -9.61
N ARG A 212 -13.22 -0.03 -8.57
CA ARG A 212 -11.98 -0.64 -8.04
C ARG A 212 -11.25 -1.38 -9.17
N PRO A 213 -9.91 -1.27 -9.29
CA PRO A 213 -9.19 -2.07 -10.27
C PRO A 213 -9.51 -3.54 -10.02
N PRO A 214 -9.84 -4.31 -11.07
CA PRO A 214 -10.23 -5.70 -10.88
C PRO A 214 -9.05 -6.46 -10.26
N MET A 215 -9.35 -7.38 -9.33
CA MET A 215 -8.31 -8.05 -8.53
C MET A 215 -7.25 -8.78 -9.37
N TRP A 216 -7.62 -9.29 -10.55
CA TRP A 216 -6.66 -9.93 -11.46
C TRP A 216 -5.61 -8.94 -11.97
N LEU A 217 -5.97 -7.66 -12.19
CA LEU A 217 -5.04 -6.62 -12.63
C LEU A 217 -4.08 -6.23 -11.51
N VAL A 218 -4.59 -6.13 -10.27
CA VAL A 218 -3.76 -5.93 -9.07
C VAL A 218 -2.76 -7.06 -8.94
N VAL A 219 -3.23 -8.31 -8.99
CA VAL A 219 -2.39 -9.51 -8.92
C VAL A 219 -1.33 -9.51 -10.01
N LEU A 220 -1.72 -9.26 -11.26
CA LEU A 220 -0.82 -9.26 -12.40
C LEU A 220 0.29 -8.21 -12.27
N GLY A 221 -0.08 -6.97 -11.93
CA GLY A 221 0.87 -5.88 -11.71
C GLY A 221 1.83 -6.18 -10.55
N VAL A 222 1.31 -6.67 -9.42
CA VAL A 222 2.11 -7.02 -8.25
C VAL A 222 3.11 -8.12 -8.56
N VAL A 223 2.67 -9.20 -9.22
CA VAL A 223 3.55 -10.31 -9.61
C VAL A 223 4.64 -9.82 -10.58
N ALA A 224 4.27 -9.00 -11.56
CA ALA A 224 5.21 -8.51 -12.56
C ALA A 224 6.29 -7.58 -11.97
N VAL A 225 5.93 -6.68 -11.06
CA VAL A 225 6.89 -5.83 -10.33
C VAL A 225 7.74 -6.68 -9.37
N SER A 226 7.11 -7.56 -8.60
CA SER A 226 7.78 -8.41 -7.60
C SER A 226 8.86 -9.28 -8.24
N LEU A 227 8.57 -9.87 -9.41
CA LEU A 227 9.53 -10.69 -10.15
C LEU A 227 10.79 -9.87 -10.49
N ASN A 228 10.62 -8.64 -11.00
CA ASN A 228 11.72 -7.77 -11.41
C ASN A 228 12.62 -7.30 -10.26
N MET A 229 12.12 -7.29 -9.03
CA MET A 229 12.89 -6.88 -7.86
C MET A 229 14.05 -7.82 -7.50
N ARG A 230 14.08 -9.04 -8.07
CA ARG A 230 15.06 -10.07 -7.69
C ARG A 230 15.99 -10.50 -8.83
N LEU A 231 15.59 -10.27 -10.09
CA LEU A 231 16.34 -10.68 -11.29
C LEU A 231 17.77 -10.10 -11.31
N LEU A 232 17.91 -8.80 -11.05
CA LEU A 232 19.21 -8.09 -11.08
C LEU A 232 20.25 -8.75 -10.16
N MET A 233 19.83 -9.14 -8.95
CA MET A 233 20.72 -9.62 -7.89
C MET A 233 21.16 -11.07 -8.09
N THR A 234 20.34 -11.86 -8.78
CA THR A 234 20.50 -13.33 -8.85
C THR A 234 20.94 -13.83 -10.21
N GLY A 235 20.74 -13.05 -11.28
CA GLY A 235 21.29 -13.35 -12.60
C GLY A 235 22.78 -13.02 -12.75
N LEU A 236 23.34 -12.14 -11.90
CA LEU A 236 24.75 -11.73 -11.98
C LEU A 236 25.75 -12.79 -11.45
N PRO A 237 25.54 -13.41 -10.26
CA PRO A 237 26.54 -14.31 -9.67
C PRO A 237 27.05 -15.45 -10.58
N PRO A 238 26.19 -16.15 -11.36
CA PRO A 238 26.65 -17.21 -12.27
C PRO A 238 27.60 -16.73 -13.38
N LEU A 239 27.58 -15.43 -13.71
CA LEU A 239 28.39 -14.84 -14.77
C LEU A 239 29.68 -14.19 -14.26
N LEU A 240 29.87 -14.07 -12.93
CA LEU A 240 31.04 -13.41 -12.34
C LEU A 240 32.40 -13.95 -12.83
N PRO A 241 32.61 -15.27 -13.04
CA PRO A 241 33.87 -15.77 -13.59
C PRO A 241 34.18 -15.20 -14.98
N ARG A 242 33.17 -15.10 -15.86
CA ARG A 242 33.32 -14.53 -17.21
C ARG A 242 33.62 -13.04 -17.16
N LEU A 243 32.91 -12.28 -16.31
CA LEU A 243 33.19 -10.85 -16.08
C LEU A 243 34.61 -10.62 -15.58
N ARG A 244 35.12 -11.50 -14.71
CA ARG A 244 36.48 -11.42 -14.17
C ARG A 244 37.52 -11.56 -15.27
N GLU A 245 37.35 -12.54 -16.13
CA GLU A 245 38.27 -12.85 -17.23
C GLU A 245 38.27 -11.75 -18.30
N ASP A 246 37.08 -11.25 -18.65
CA ASP A 246 36.90 -10.28 -19.73
C ASP A 246 37.30 -8.84 -19.33
N LEU A 247 36.91 -8.41 -18.12
CA LEU A 247 37.16 -7.04 -17.64
C LEU A 247 38.39 -6.90 -16.74
N GLY A 248 39.05 -8.01 -16.38
CA GLY A 248 40.20 -8.00 -15.47
C GLY A 248 39.89 -7.50 -14.05
N LEU A 249 38.62 -7.55 -13.64
CA LEU A 249 38.18 -7.02 -12.35
C LEU A 249 38.70 -7.86 -11.18
N SER A 250 39.13 -7.20 -10.10
CA SER A 250 39.50 -7.89 -8.85
C SER A 250 38.25 -8.45 -8.14
N SER A 251 38.46 -9.41 -7.24
CA SER A 251 37.39 -9.99 -6.41
C SER A 251 36.61 -8.93 -5.62
N VAL A 252 37.27 -7.83 -5.22
CA VAL A 252 36.66 -6.69 -4.53
C VAL A 252 35.64 -6.00 -5.42
N TRP A 253 36.01 -5.68 -6.66
CA TRP A 253 35.14 -4.96 -7.60
C TRP A 253 33.94 -5.82 -8.03
N LEU A 254 34.13 -7.13 -8.23
CA LEU A 254 33.02 -8.07 -8.45
C LEU A 254 32.09 -8.13 -7.24
N GLY A 255 32.64 -8.12 -6.03
CA GLY A 255 31.89 -7.99 -4.78
C GLY A 255 31.02 -6.73 -4.76
N VAL A 256 31.58 -5.58 -5.13
CA VAL A 256 30.83 -4.31 -5.21
C VAL A 256 29.62 -4.43 -6.14
N LEU A 257 29.74 -5.06 -7.30
CA LEU A 257 28.59 -5.24 -8.22
C LEU A 257 27.45 -6.04 -7.59
N THR A 258 27.75 -7.02 -6.73
CA THR A 258 26.74 -7.83 -6.05
C THR A 258 26.12 -7.13 -4.84
N THR A 259 26.86 -6.24 -4.18
CA THR A 259 26.42 -5.57 -2.95
C THR A 259 25.78 -4.20 -3.20
N LEU A 260 26.05 -3.57 -4.35
CA LEU A 260 25.53 -2.26 -4.71
C LEU A 260 23.99 -2.17 -4.67
N PRO A 261 23.21 -3.15 -5.17
CA PRO A 261 21.76 -3.10 -5.05
C PRO A 261 21.27 -3.13 -3.59
N VAL A 262 21.95 -3.90 -2.72
CA VAL A 262 21.64 -3.96 -1.29
C VAL A 262 21.95 -2.63 -0.61
N LEU A 263 23.07 -2.00 -0.97
CA LEU A 263 23.42 -0.68 -0.49
C LEU A 263 22.35 0.37 -0.88
N CYS A 264 21.85 0.32 -2.12
CA CYS A 264 20.73 1.16 -2.56
C CYS A 264 19.47 0.92 -1.71
N MET A 265 19.14 -0.33 -1.36
CA MET A 265 18.00 -0.65 -0.50
C MET A 265 18.09 0.02 0.87
N GLY A 266 19.30 0.12 1.44
CA GLY A 266 19.52 0.86 2.68
C GLY A 266 19.41 2.37 2.47
N LEU A 267 20.28 2.94 1.64
CA LEU A 267 20.44 4.39 1.50
C LEU A 267 19.17 5.09 0.99
N LEU A 268 18.38 4.44 0.14
CA LEU A 268 17.19 5.02 -0.48
C LEU A 268 15.88 4.71 0.23
N ALA A 269 15.88 3.92 1.31
CA ALA A 269 14.67 3.62 2.08
C ALA A 269 13.94 4.86 2.65
N PRO A 270 14.63 5.92 3.14
CA PRO A 270 13.94 7.15 3.55
C PRO A 270 13.41 7.95 2.36
N ALA A 271 14.11 7.89 1.22
CA ALA A 271 13.71 8.60 0.01
C ALA A 271 12.43 8.00 -0.60
N SER A 272 12.29 6.66 -0.58
CA SER A 272 11.10 5.99 -1.07
C SER A 272 9.84 6.38 -0.29
N ALA A 273 9.92 6.45 1.03
CA ALA A 273 8.81 6.90 1.88
C ALA A 273 8.38 8.33 1.55
N ARG A 274 9.34 9.23 1.30
CA ARG A 274 9.05 10.62 0.89
C ARG A 274 8.45 10.69 -0.51
N LEU A 275 8.89 9.84 -1.43
CA LEU A 275 8.40 9.81 -2.80
C LEU A 275 6.94 9.32 -2.84
N GLY A 276 6.62 8.28 -2.06
CA GLY A 276 5.26 7.78 -1.89
C GLY A 276 4.30 8.85 -1.37
N LEU A 277 4.74 9.67 -0.40
CA LEU A 277 3.98 10.81 0.13
C LEU A 277 3.73 11.91 -0.91
N ARG A 278 4.69 12.17 -1.81
CA ARG A 278 4.61 13.31 -2.75
C ARG A 278 3.91 12.98 -4.05
N LEU A 279 4.11 11.78 -4.59
CA LEU A 279 3.65 11.40 -5.92
C LEU A 279 2.54 10.33 -5.90
N GLY A 280 2.22 9.80 -4.71
CA GLY A 280 1.42 8.58 -4.58
C GLY A 280 2.27 7.32 -4.67
N VAL A 281 1.77 6.22 -4.09
CA VAL A 281 2.51 4.96 -4.00
C VAL A 281 2.62 4.31 -5.39
N ALA A 282 1.54 4.30 -6.16
CA ALA A 282 1.51 3.60 -7.45
C ALA A 282 2.45 4.26 -8.48
N ARG A 283 2.46 5.59 -8.54
CA ARG A 283 3.31 6.37 -9.44
C ARG A 283 4.78 6.30 -9.05
N SER A 284 5.06 6.21 -7.75
CA SER A 284 6.41 5.98 -7.24
C SER A 284 6.96 4.62 -7.68
N ILE A 285 6.11 3.57 -7.70
CA ILE A 285 6.48 2.25 -8.23
C ILE A 285 6.72 2.33 -9.75
N SER A 286 5.91 3.10 -10.49
CA SER A 286 6.15 3.33 -11.93
C SER A 286 7.53 3.95 -12.19
N LEU A 287 7.90 5.01 -11.45
CA LEU A 287 9.20 5.65 -11.57
C LEU A 287 10.35 4.70 -11.18
N ALA A 288 10.13 3.92 -10.12
CA ALA A 288 11.07 2.89 -9.70
C ALA A 288 11.30 1.84 -10.80
N MET A 289 10.23 1.37 -11.44
CA MET A 289 10.31 0.42 -12.56
C MET A 289 11.00 1.01 -13.78
N VAL A 290 10.82 2.31 -14.08
CA VAL A 290 11.59 3.00 -15.14
C VAL A 290 13.09 2.95 -14.83
N ALA A 291 13.49 3.20 -13.58
CA ALA A 291 14.90 3.08 -13.18
C ALA A 291 15.43 1.65 -13.31
N VAL A 292 14.62 0.63 -12.99
CA VAL A 292 14.96 -0.79 -13.21
C VAL A 292 15.17 -1.09 -14.70
N VAL A 293 14.28 -0.60 -15.56
CA VAL A 293 14.40 -0.75 -17.02
C VAL A 293 15.69 -0.12 -17.54
N ILE A 294 15.91 1.16 -17.23
CA ILE A 294 17.09 1.90 -17.68
C ILE A 294 18.37 1.22 -17.19
N GLY A 295 18.44 0.88 -15.90
CA GLY A 295 19.62 0.27 -15.31
C GLY A 295 19.95 -1.12 -15.86
N ASN A 296 18.93 -1.95 -16.11
CA ASN A 296 19.15 -3.26 -16.73
C ASN A 296 19.52 -3.15 -18.22
N LEU A 297 18.86 -2.29 -19.00
CA LEU A 297 19.19 -2.11 -20.42
C LEU A 297 20.59 -1.52 -20.61
N ALA A 298 21.06 -0.66 -19.70
CA ALA A 298 22.42 -0.15 -19.72
C ALA A 298 23.48 -1.28 -19.66
N ARG A 299 23.14 -2.46 -19.13
CA ARG A 299 24.05 -3.61 -19.05
C ARG A 299 24.33 -4.30 -20.39
N PHE A 300 23.61 -3.95 -21.47
CA PHE A 300 24.03 -4.31 -22.83
C PHE A 300 25.39 -3.70 -23.21
N TRP A 301 25.75 -2.57 -22.61
CA TRP A 301 27.08 -1.95 -22.73
C TRP A 301 28.01 -2.39 -21.59
N GLY A 302 27.79 -3.57 -21.01
CA GLY A 302 28.50 -4.05 -19.82
C GLY A 302 30.01 -4.20 -19.99
N HIS A 303 30.50 -4.28 -21.23
CA HIS A 303 31.94 -4.25 -21.57
C HIS A 303 32.61 -2.94 -21.10
N GLU A 304 31.84 -1.86 -21.04
CA GLU A 304 32.28 -0.61 -20.42
C GLU A 304 32.00 -0.68 -18.91
N VAL A 305 33.07 -0.78 -18.11
CA VAL A 305 32.99 -0.92 -16.65
C VAL A 305 32.07 0.15 -16.04
N VAL A 306 32.21 1.41 -16.45
CA VAL A 306 31.39 2.51 -15.92
C VAL A 306 29.90 2.29 -16.19
N ALA A 307 29.53 1.81 -17.39
CA ALA A 307 28.14 1.54 -17.75
C ALA A 307 27.57 0.38 -16.93
N LEU A 308 28.36 -0.66 -16.68
CA LEU A 308 27.97 -1.80 -15.84
C LEU A 308 27.65 -1.36 -14.39
N TYR A 309 28.50 -0.52 -13.78
CA TYR A 309 28.29 -0.04 -12.41
C TYR A 309 27.15 0.97 -12.32
N LEU A 310 27.06 1.95 -13.23
CA LEU A 310 25.97 2.93 -13.23
C LEU A 310 24.62 2.26 -13.52
N GLY A 311 24.58 1.29 -14.44
CA GLY A 311 23.38 0.48 -14.70
C GLY A 311 22.94 -0.31 -13.47
N THR A 312 23.89 -0.95 -12.79
CA THR A 312 23.63 -1.69 -11.54
C THR A 312 23.14 -0.76 -10.42
N LEU A 313 23.72 0.43 -10.28
CA LEU A 313 23.29 1.45 -9.32
C LEU A 313 21.87 1.92 -9.60
N CYS A 314 21.56 2.25 -10.86
CA CYS A 314 20.26 2.73 -11.31
C CYS A 314 19.16 1.67 -11.11
N ALA A 315 19.41 0.44 -11.53
CA ALA A 315 18.47 -0.65 -11.32
C ALA A 315 18.32 -0.99 -9.82
N GLY A 316 19.42 -1.01 -9.06
CA GLY A 316 19.38 -1.18 -7.61
C GLY A 316 18.57 -0.11 -6.90
N ALA A 317 18.64 1.15 -7.35
CA ALA A 317 17.83 2.24 -6.84
C ALA A 317 16.33 2.03 -7.13
N GLY A 318 15.98 1.63 -8.35
CA GLY A 318 14.61 1.26 -8.69
C GLY A 318 14.08 0.13 -7.82
N ILE A 319 14.85 -0.95 -7.64
CA ILE A 319 14.48 -2.09 -6.80
C ILE A 319 14.27 -1.64 -5.33
N ALA A 320 15.13 -0.77 -4.81
CA ALA A 320 15.01 -0.21 -3.46
C ALA A 320 13.70 0.56 -3.26
N LEU A 321 13.37 1.44 -4.22
CA LEU A 321 12.13 2.22 -4.18
C LEU A 321 10.89 1.33 -4.29
N ALA A 322 10.85 0.42 -5.26
CA ALA A 322 9.72 -0.49 -5.45
C ALA A 322 9.54 -1.42 -4.24
N GLY A 323 10.62 -1.99 -3.70
CA GLY A 323 10.55 -2.98 -2.64
C GLY A 323 10.15 -2.46 -1.27
N THR A 324 10.32 -1.16 -1.04
CA THR A 324 9.86 -0.52 0.19
C THR A 324 8.38 -0.16 0.12
N LEU A 325 7.86 0.18 -1.06
CA LEU A 325 6.50 0.66 -1.27
C LEU A 325 5.49 -0.47 -1.56
N LEU A 326 5.90 -1.45 -2.38
CA LEU A 326 5.01 -2.49 -2.89
C LEU A 326 4.33 -3.33 -1.78
N PRO A 327 5.01 -3.81 -0.72
CA PRO A 327 4.36 -4.64 0.30
C PRO A 327 3.20 -3.95 1.02
N GLY A 328 3.36 -2.65 1.31
CA GLY A 328 2.34 -1.86 2.00
C GLY A 328 1.10 -1.66 1.14
N MET A 329 1.30 -1.38 -0.15
CA MET A 329 0.22 -1.27 -1.13
C MET A 329 -0.49 -2.61 -1.33
N VAL A 330 0.25 -3.70 -1.53
CA VAL A 330 -0.30 -5.06 -1.70
C VAL A 330 -1.23 -5.41 -0.54
N LYS A 331 -0.81 -5.16 0.70
CA LYS A 331 -1.63 -5.47 1.87
C LYS A 331 -2.95 -4.69 1.90
N ARG A 332 -2.98 -3.46 1.38
CA ARG A 332 -4.17 -2.58 1.35
C ARG A 332 -5.08 -2.86 0.15
N SER A 333 -4.53 -3.32 -0.97
CA SER A 333 -5.30 -3.62 -2.18
C SER A 333 -6.06 -4.95 -2.10
N PHE A 334 -5.72 -5.84 -1.17
CA PHE A 334 -6.38 -7.14 -1.01
C PHE A 334 -7.49 -7.09 0.06
N PRO A 335 -8.60 -7.83 -0.12
CA PRO A 335 -9.69 -7.88 0.86
C PRO A 335 -9.24 -8.31 2.27
N PRO A 336 -9.94 -7.86 3.33
CA PRO A 336 -9.70 -8.31 4.70
C PRO A 336 -9.68 -9.84 4.80
N GLY A 337 -8.74 -10.39 5.56
CA GLY A 337 -8.54 -11.84 5.72
C GLY A 337 -7.68 -12.52 4.64
N ARG A 338 -7.33 -11.82 3.54
CA ARG A 338 -6.46 -12.37 2.46
C ARG A 338 -5.05 -11.80 2.43
N ALA A 339 -4.64 -11.06 3.46
CA ALA A 339 -3.31 -10.44 3.54
C ALA A 339 -2.17 -11.47 3.43
N GLY A 340 -2.32 -12.65 4.05
CA GLY A 340 -1.32 -13.72 3.96
C GLY A 340 -1.13 -14.26 2.54
N LEU A 341 -2.21 -14.36 1.75
CA LEU A 341 -2.14 -14.76 0.35
C LEU A 341 -1.42 -13.70 -0.50
N ALA A 342 -1.67 -12.42 -0.22
CA ALA A 342 -1.04 -11.32 -0.91
C ALA A 342 0.49 -11.30 -0.69
N THR A 343 0.91 -11.46 0.57
CA THR A 343 2.35 -11.59 0.92
C THR A 343 2.96 -12.86 0.34
N GLY A 344 2.24 -13.99 0.38
CA GLY A 344 2.70 -15.25 -0.19
C GLY A 344 2.92 -15.18 -1.70
N LEU A 345 1.98 -14.56 -2.42
CA LEU A 345 2.08 -14.33 -3.87
C LEU A 345 3.27 -13.45 -4.24
N GLN A 346 3.46 -12.35 -3.50
CA GLN A 346 4.61 -11.46 -3.67
C GLN A 346 5.93 -12.21 -3.45
N MET A 347 6.05 -12.97 -2.36
CA MET A 347 7.26 -13.75 -2.07
C MET A 347 7.50 -14.82 -3.14
N PHE A 348 6.45 -15.52 -3.59
CA PHE A 348 6.55 -16.52 -4.66
C PHE A 348 7.05 -15.90 -5.97
N ALA A 349 6.49 -14.75 -6.37
CA ALA A 349 6.94 -14.03 -7.56
C ALA A 349 8.40 -13.59 -7.47
N MET A 350 8.83 -13.06 -6.31
CA MET A 350 10.22 -12.66 -6.08
C MET A 350 11.18 -13.85 -6.13
N MET A 351 10.90 -14.94 -5.39
CA MET A 351 11.78 -16.11 -5.34
C MET A 351 11.76 -16.91 -6.63
N GLY A 352 10.60 -17.05 -7.27
CA GLY A 352 10.47 -17.68 -8.59
C GLY A 352 11.30 -16.93 -9.63
N GLY A 353 11.20 -15.61 -9.68
CA GLY A 353 12.05 -14.76 -10.52
C GLY A 353 13.54 -14.97 -10.25
N ALA A 354 13.93 -15.04 -8.97
CA ALA A 354 15.30 -15.29 -8.55
C ALA A 354 15.87 -16.61 -9.10
N GLY A 355 15.11 -17.69 -8.92
CA GLY A 355 15.50 -19.03 -9.38
C GLY A 355 15.61 -19.10 -10.90
N VAL A 356 14.64 -18.52 -11.61
CA VAL A 356 14.68 -18.45 -13.09
C VAL A 356 15.88 -17.64 -13.56
N ALA A 357 16.16 -16.48 -12.95
CA ALA A 357 17.31 -15.66 -13.33
C ALA A 357 18.64 -16.39 -13.15
N ALA A 358 18.85 -17.02 -11.99
CA ALA A 358 20.07 -17.76 -11.70
C ALA A 358 20.24 -18.96 -12.65
N ALA A 359 19.18 -19.72 -12.91
CA ALA A 359 19.23 -20.90 -13.76
C ALA A 359 19.45 -20.57 -15.25
N VAL A 360 18.85 -19.48 -15.74
CA VAL A 360 18.87 -19.11 -17.17
C VAL A 360 20.06 -18.21 -17.52
N ALA A 361 20.71 -17.55 -16.55
CA ALA A 361 21.79 -16.59 -16.81
C ALA A 361 22.91 -17.13 -17.71
N VAL A 362 23.44 -18.33 -17.43
CA VAL A 362 24.53 -18.94 -18.21
C VAL A 362 24.03 -19.47 -19.56
N PRO A 363 22.97 -20.30 -19.64
CA PRO A 363 22.44 -20.74 -20.94
C PRO A 363 22.06 -19.60 -21.88
N LEU A 364 21.52 -18.50 -21.32
CA LEU A 364 21.16 -17.32 -22.08
C LEU A 364 22.39 -16.56 -22.59
N ALA A 365 23.46 -16.49 -21.80
CA ALA A 365 24.72 -15.92 -22.24
C ALA A 365 25.33 -16.72 -23.39
N ASP A 366 25.27 -18.05 -23.31
CA ASP A 366 25.75 -18.94 -24.37
C ASP A 366 24.91 -18.81 -25.64
N ALA A 367 23.58 -18.79 -25.51
CA ALA A 367 22.66 -18.64 -26.64
C ALA A 367 22.75 -17.27 -27.33
N LEU A 368 22.97 -16.19 -26.57
CA LEU A 368 23.12 -14.84 -27.10
C LEU A 368 24.58 -14.51 -27.49
N GLY A 369 25.52 -15.41 -27.21
CA GLY A 369 26.94 -15.31 -27.50
C GLY A 369 27.71 -14.30 -26.64
N ASP A 370 27.09 -13.72 -25.61
CA ASP A 370 27.71 -12.70 -24.75
C ASP A 370 27.01 -12.62 -23.38
N TRP A 371 27.81 -12.49 -22.32
CA TRP A 371 27.33 -12.30 -20.95
C TRP A 371 26.63 -10.93 -20.77
N THR A 372 27.05 -9.89 -21.49
CA THR A 372 26.41 -8.56 -21.40
C THR A 372 24.97 -8.60 -21.89
N ARG A 373 24.70 -9.38 -22.95
CA ARG A 373 23.37 -9.57 -23.52
C ARG A 373 22.45 -10.36 -22.59
N SER A 374 22.99 -11.35 -21.88
CA SER A 374 22.25 -12.09 -20.84
C SER A 374 21.83 -11.16 -19.69
N LEU A 375 22.71 -10.26 -19.25
CA LEU A 375 22.38 -9.27 -18.23
C LEU A 375 21.38 -8.22 -18.73
N GLY A 376 21.55 -7.73 -19.96
CA GLY A 376 20.68 -6.75 -20.59
C GLY A 376 19.27 -7.27 -20.90
N PHE A 377 19.13 -8.57 -21.19
CA PHE A 377 17.85 -9.22 -21.47
C PHE A 377 16.80 -9.01 -20.37
N TRP A 378 17.22 -8.99 -19.10
CA TRP A 378 16.32 -8.71 -17.97
C TRP A 378 15.73 -7.30 -17.99
N GLY A 379 16.33 -6.37 -18.73
CA GLY A 379 15.74 -5.06 -19.01
C GLY A 379 14.46 -5.16 -19.84
N LEU A 380 14.37 -6.12 -20.77
CA LEU A 380 13.15 -6.38 -21.53
C LEU A 380 12.04 -6.95 -20.64
N VAL A 381 12.39 -7.83 -19.70
CA VAL A 381 11.45 -8.34 -18.69
C VAL A 381 10.95 -7.21 -17.77
N ALA A 382 11.81 -6.24 -17.44
CA ALA A 382 11.43 -5.05 -16.70
C ALA A 382 10.49 -4.13 -17.49
N VAL A 383 10.67 -4.02 -18.82
CA VAL A 383 9.74 -3.28 -19.68
C VAL A 383 8.35 -3.91 -19.64
N ILE A 384 8.27 -5.23 -19.77
CA ILE A 384 6.99 -5.96 -19.63
C ILE A 384 6.39 -5.68 -18.25
N GLY A 385 7.19 -5.75 -17.18
CA GLY A 385 6.74 -5.44 -15.82
C GLY A 385 6.16 -4.03 -15.69
N LEU A 386 6.81 -3.02 -16.26
CA LEU A 386 6.33 -1.65 -16.28
C LEU A 386 5.03 -1.51 -17.08
N LEU A 387 4.95 -2.11 -18.28
CA LEU A 387 3.75 -2.07 -19.12
C LEU A 387 2.54 -2.72 -18.44
N LEU A 388 2.74 -3.80 -17.70
CA LEU A 388 1.69 -4.45 -16.91
C LEU A 388 1.28 -3.64 -15.67
N TRP A 389 2.19 -2.79 -15.16
CA TRP A 389 1.95 -1.92 -14.02
C TRP A 389 1.18 -0.64 -14.37
N LEU A 390 1.46 -0.02 -15.52
CA LEU A 390 0.90 1.28 -15.92
C LEU A 390 -0.64 1.38 -15.90
N PRO A 391 -1.42 0.37 -16.33
CA PRO A 391 -2.88 0.42 -16.24
C PRO A 391 -3.38 0.50 -14.79
N LEU A 392 -2.70 -0.16 -13.86
CA LEU A 392 -3.02 -0.13 -12.44
C LEU A 392 -2.66 1.24 -11.83
N ASP A 393 -1.49 1.79 -12.16
CA ASP A 393 -1.08 3.14 -11.76
C ASP A 393 -2.10 4.20 -12.17
N ARG A 394 -2.51 4.20 -13.45
CA ARG A 394 -3.51 5.16 -13.95
C ARG A 394 -4.83 5.11 -13.18
N ARG A 395 -5.34 3.91 -12.88
CA ARG A 395 -6.60 3.73 -12.13
C ARG A 395 -6.47 4.10 -10.65
N MET A 396 -5.28 3.95 -10.06
CA MET A 396 -5.03 4.35 -8.68
C MET A 396 -4.76 5.86 -8.56
N HIS A 397 -4.16 6.49 -9.56
CA HIS A 397 -3.84 7.92 -9.55
C HIS A 397 -5.08 8.81 -9.77
N VAL A 398 -6.01 8.39 -10.63
CA VAL A 398 -7.29 9.09 -10.86
C VAL A 398 -8.14 9.17 -9.59
N ARG A 399 -7.91 8.28 -8.62
CA ARG A 399 -8.60 8.25 -7.32
C ARG A 399 -8.07 9.24 -6.28
N GLY A 400 -7.13 10.13 -6.62
CA GLY A 400 -6.56 11.07 -5.67
C GLY A 400 -5.80 10.33 -4.56
N ASP A 401 -4.58 9.88 -4.87
CA ASP A 401 -3.71 9.12 -3.96
C ASP A 401 -3.17 9.94 -2.76
N HIS A 402 -3.85 11.03 -2.39
CA HIS A 402 -3.43 11.94 -1.32
C HIS A 402 -3.70 11.38 0.09
N ASP A 403 -4.68 10.47 0.23
CA ASP A 403 -5.09 9.91 1.54
C ASP A 403 -4.43 8.57 1.93
N GLN A 404 -3.45 8.09 1.16
CA GLN A 404 -2.77 6.83 1.49
C GLN A 404 -1.77 6.92 2.66
N HIS A 405 -1.71 8.04 3.38
CA HIS A 405 -0.81 8.24 4.52
C HIS A 405 -1.55 8.75 5.77
N PRO A 406 -1.25 8.21 6.97
CA PRO A 406 -1.85 8.70 8.20
C PRO A 406 -1.48 10.18 8.46
N PRO A 407 -2.35 10.95 9.12
CA PRO A 407 -2.23 12.40 9.29
C PRO A 407 -1.20 12.78 10.36
N ASP A 408 0.09 12.47 10.14
CA ASP A 408 1.16 12.89 11.05
C ASP A 408 2.36 13.48 10.28
N ALA A 409 2.55 14.80 10.43
CA ALA A 409 3.47 15.65 9.69
C ALA A 409 4.96 15.49 10.08
N SER A 410 5.30 14.58 11.00
CA SER A 410 6.67 14.43 11.47
C SER A 410 7.52 13.54 10.53
N HIS A 411 8.35 14.15 9.68
CA HIS A 411 9.31 13.43 8.82
C HIS A 411 10.53 12.83 9.56
N ARG A 412 10.55 12.86 10.89
CA ARG A 412 11.74 12.53 11.69
C ARG A 412 11.82 11.02 11.93
N LEU A 413 12.94 10.42 11.53
CA LEU A 413 13.26 9.03 11.84
C LEU A 413 13.47 8.84 13.35
N PRO A 414 13.13 7.67 13.91
CA PRO A 414 13.13 7.42 15.37
C PRO A 414 14.53 7.16 15.95
N TRP A 415 15.52 8.00 15.63
CA TRP A 415 16.91 7.86 16.05
C TRP A 415 17.12 7.84 17.57
N ARG A 416 16.19 8.42 18.34
CA ARG A 416 16.22 8.46 19.81
C ARG A 416 15.64 7.21 20.46
N SER A 417 14.94 6.35 19.70
CA SER A 417 14.30 5.16 20.25
C SER A 417 15.30 4.02 20.38
N THR A 418 15.49 3.55 21.61
CA THR A 418 16.35 2.37 21.90
C THR A 418 15.75 1.10 21.30
N THR A 419 14.42 0.92 21.38
CA THR A 419 13.72 -0.21 20.73
C THR A 419 13.99 -0.24 19.24
N ALA A 420 13.98 0.92 18.58
CA ALA A 420 14.24 1.01 17.14
C ALA A 420 15.66 0.54 16.78
N TRP A 421 16.66 0.93 17.57
CA TRP A 421 18.05 0.48 17.39
C TRP A 421 18.23 -1.02 17.61
N PHE A 422 17.57 -1.61 18.62
CA PHE A 422 17.66 -3.06 18.86
C PHE A 422 17.07 -3.87 17.69
N VAL A 423 15.92 -3.47 17.15
CA VAL A 423 15.32 -4.14 15.99
C VAL A 423 16.15 -3.92 14.74
N ALA A 424 16.67 -2.71 14.52
CA ALA A 424 17.56 -2.41 13.41
C ALA A 424 18.85 -3.25 13.48
N ALA A 425 19.45 -3.40 14.66
CA ALA A 425 20.63 -4.23 14.89
C ALA A 425 20.34 -5.73 14.64
N PHE A 426 19.18 -6.22 15.11
CA PHE A 426 18.74 -7.58 14.81
C PHE A 426 18.59 -7.82 13.30
N LEU A 427 17.92 -6.90 12.59
CA LEU A 427 17.75 -6.98 11.13
C LEU A 427 19.08 -6.84 10.39
N ALA A 428 20.02 -6.04 10.90
CA ALA A 428 21.36 -5.89 10.34
C ALA A 428 22.14 -7.21 10.40
N LEU A 429 22.18 -7.83 11.60
CA LEU A 429 22.82 -9.13 11.79
C LEU A 429 22.15 -10.21 10.94
N GLN A 430 20.82 -10.25 10.93
CA GLN A 430 20.08 -11.22 10.10
C GLN A 430 20.37 -11.03 8.61
N SER A 431 20.32 -9.80 8.10
CA SER A 431 20.59 -9.53 6.68
C SER A 431 22.03 -9.84 6.30
N TRP A 432 22.99 -9.53 7.19
CA TRP A 432 24.40 -9.91 7.03
C TRP A 432 24.56 -11.43 6.91
N GLN A 433 23.95 -12.18 7.83
CA GLN A 433 23.98 -13.64 7.82
C GLN A 433 23.41 -14.20 6.53
N PHE A 434 22.27 -13.66 6.07
CA PHE A 434 21.62 -14.08 4.85
C PHE A 434 22.51 -13.85 3.62
N TYR A 435 22.97 -12.62 3.39
CA TYR A 435 23.74 -12.30 2.19
C TYR A 435 25.10 -13.01 2.16
N SER A 436 25.76 -13.15 3.32
CA SER A 436 27.01 -13.91 3.41
C SER A 436 26.80 -15.40 3.16
N THR A 437 25.75 -16.01 3.72
CA THR A 437 25.40 -17.41 3.45
C THR A 437 25.09 -17.62 1.96
N LEU A 438 24.29 -16.72 1.36
CA LEU A 438 23.95 -16.77 -0.06
C LEU A 438 25.19 -16.70 -0.95
N ALA A 439 26.16 -15.85 -0.61
CA ALA A 439 27.38 -15.66 -1.39
C ALA A 439 28.38 -16.82 -1.24
N TRP A 440 28.47 -17.43 -0.07
CA TRP A 440 29.58 -18.34 0.28
C TRP A 440 29.19 -19.81 0.43
N LEU A 441 27.89 -20.16 0.48
CA LEU A 441 27.45 -21.55 0.59
C LEU A 441 27.92 -22.40 -0.58
N SER A 442 27.55 -22.05 -1.82
CA SER A 442 27.95 -22.83 -3.00
C SER A 442 29.48 -22.86 -3.19
N PRO A 443 30.23 -21.73 -3.11
CA PRO A 443 31.68 -21.76 -3.19
C PRO A 443 32.39 -22.63 -2.14
N THR A 444 31.84 -22.75 -0.93
CA THR A 444 32.41 -23.62 0.12
C THR A 444 32.42 -25.08 -0.36
N TYR A 445 31.30 -25.59 -0.88
CA TYR A 445 31.21 -26.98 -1.32
C TYR A 445 31.96 -27.24 -2.62
N VAL A 446 31.99 -26.28 -3.57
CA VAL A 446 32.88 -26.37 -4.73
C VAL A 446 34.35 -26.41 -4.28
N GLY A 447 34.71 -25.64 -3.26
CA GLY A 447 36.03 -25.69 -2.62
C GLY A 447 36.36 -27.05 -1.99
N HIS A 448 35.35 -27.80 -1.54
CA HIS A 448 35.48 -29.16 -1.03
C HIS A 448 35.48 -30.23 -2.15
N GLY A 449 35.47 -29.81 -3.43
CA GLY A 449 35.53 -30.70 -4.58
C GLY A 449 34.17 -31.15 -5.13
N TRP A 450 33.06 -30.56 -4.67
CA TRP A 450 31.75 -30.81 -5.26
C TRP A 450 31.65 -30.25 -6.68
N ASP A 451 30.83 -30.91 -7.51
CA ASP A 451 30.45 -30.33 -8.80
C ASP A 451 29.61 -29.06 -8.62
N ALA A 452 29.74 -28.12 -9.55
CA ALA A 452 29.03 -26.84 -9.52
C ALA A 452 27.51 -27.03 -9.55
N ARG A 453 27.03 -28.09 -10.22
CA ARG A 453 25.60 -28.43 -10.25
C ARG A 453 25.07 -28.77 -8.87
N ASP A 454 25.76 -29.64 -8.13
CA ASP A 454 25.32 -30.11 -6.81
C ASP A 454 25.40 -28.99 -5.77
N ALA A 455 26.45 -28.16 -5.82
CA ALA A 455 26.55 -26.97 -4.99
C ALA A 455 25.42 -25.95 -5.30
N GLY A 456 24.98 -25.85 -6.55
CA GLY A 456 23.83 -25.04 -6.97
C GLY A 456 22.49 -25.61 -6.49
N LEU A 457 22.32 -26.94 -6.51
CA LEU A 457 21.16 -27.62 -5.92
C LEU A 457 21.08 -27.39 -4.41
N LEU A 458 22.22 -27.43 -3.71
CA LEU A 458 22.29 -27.15 -2.28
C LEU A 458 21.83 -25.72 -1.95
N LEU A 459 22.24 -24.73 -2.76
CA LEU A 459 21.77 -23.36 -2.63
C LEU A 459 20.26 -23.23 -2.90
N SER A 460 19.73 -24.03 -3.82
CA SER A 460 18.30 -24.10 -4.11
C SER A 460 17.52 -24.67 -2.92
N VAL A 461 18.05 -25.69 -2.23
CA VAL A 461 17.46 -26.23 -0.99
C VAL A 461 17.46 -25.18 0.12
N PHE A 462 18.56 -24.45 0.30
CA PHE A 462 18.65 -23.33 1.24
C PHE A 462 17.58 -22.26 0.98
N THR A 463 17.44 -21.79 -0.27
CA THR A 463 16.45 -20.76 -0.63
C THR A 463 15.01 -21.27 -0.57
N GLY A 464 14.78 -22.55 -0.91
CA GLY A 464 13.47 -23.21 -0.75
C GLY A 464 13.04 -23.28 0.71
N ALA A 465 13.93 -23.75 1.60
CA ALA A 465 13.67 -23.78 3.05
C ALA A 465 13.48 -22.36 3.62
N GLN A 466 14.22 -21.36 3.12
CA GLN A 466 14.03 -19.96 3.45
C GLN A 466 12.63 -19.46 3.07
N PHE A 467 12.16 -19.77 1.87
CA PHE A 467 10.83 -19.37 1.42
C PHE A 467 9.73 -19.96 2.32
N VAL A 468 9.77 -21.29 2.54
CA VAL A 468 8.77 -21.99 3.37
C VAL A 468 8.75 -21.43 4.80
N SER A 469 9.92 -21.30 5.41
CA SER A 469 10.02 -20.77 6.78
C SER A 469 9.62 -19.30 6.90
N GLY A 470 9.86 -18.48 5.87
CA GLY A 470 9.42 -17.08 5.83
C GLY A 470 7.89 -16.91 5.79
N LEU A 471 7.17 -17.86 5.18
CA LEU A 471 5.70 -17.88 5.20
C LEU A 471 5.15 -18.42 6.52
N VAL A 472 5.76 -19.48 7.04
CA VAL A 472 5.30 -20.16 8.26
C VAL A 472 5.66 -19.36 9.53
N GLY A 473 6.78 -18.65 9.54
CA GLY A 473 7.30 -17.92 10.70
C GLY A 473 6.30 -16.95 11.33
N PRO A 474 5.75 -15.97 10.59
CA PRO A 474 4.72 -15.07 11.11
C PRO A 474 3.46 -15.79 11.62
N ALA A 475 2.99 -16.82 10.89
CA ALA A 475 1.83 -17.60 11.30
C ALA A 475 2.06 -18.36 12.62
N LEU A 476 3.29 -18.82 12.88
CA LEU A 476 3.67 -19.39 14.17
C LEU A 476 3.66 -18.35 15.28
N THR A 477 4.10 -17.10 15.01
CA THR A 477 4.09 -16.04 16.02
C THR A 477 2.70 -15.67 16.52
N ASP A 478 1.66 -15.90 15.73
CA ASP A 478 0.28 -15.66 16.15
C ASP A 478 -0.30 -16.81 17.00
N ARG A 479 0.32 -18.00 16.94
CA ARG A 479 -0.08 -19.18 17.72
C ARG A 479 0.67 -19.32 19.04
N VAL A 480 1.86 -18.73 19.15
CA VAL A 480 2.65 -18.76 20.39
C VAL A 480 2.48 -17.46 21.16
N GLY A 481 2.32 -17.54 22.48
CA GLY A 481 2.15 -16.34 23.32
C GLY A 481 3.38 -15.41 23.31
N ASP A 482 4.57 -15.97 23.14
CA ASP A 482 5.83 -15.23 23.04
C ASP A 482 6.53 -15.47 21.70
N TRP A 483 6.45 -14.49 20.80
CA TRP A 483 7.04 -14.53 19.47
C TRP A 483 8.57 -14.68 19.47
N ARG A 484 9.24 -14.39 20.60
CA ARG A 484 10.69 -14.61 20.74
C ARG A 484 11.05 -16.09 20.62
N VAL A 485 10.14 -17.00 20.99
CA VAL A 485 10.35 -18.44 20.86
C VAL A 485 10.63 -18.81 19.41
N VAL A 486 9.89 -18.23 18.46
CA VAL A 486 10.09 -18.47 17.03
C VAL A 486 11.45 -17.93 16.57
N LEU A 487 11.84 -16.74 17.01
CA LEU A 487 13.14 -16.14 16.67
C LEU A 487 14.33 -16.92 17.26
N LEU A 488 14.22 -17.36 18.51
CA LEU A 488 15.27 -18.13 19.17
C LEU A 488 15.39 -19.53 18.57
N ALA A 489 14.27 -20.18 18.23
CA ALA A 489 14.28 -21.45 17.51
C ALA A 489 14.93 -21.32 16.13
N ALA A 490 14.55 -20.29 15.36
CA ALA A 490 15.16 -20.00 14.06
C ALA A 490 16.67 -19.71 14.19
N GLY A 491 17.08 -18.89 15.17
CA GLY A 491 18.48 -18.61 15.43
C GLY A 491 19.27 -19.86 15.89
N ALA A 492 18.65 -20.75 16.67
CA ALA A 492 19.26 -22.02 17.06
C ALA A 492 19.47 -22.94 15.85
N CYS A 493 18.49 -23.06 14.95
CA CYS A 493 18.66 -23.75 13.66
C CYS A 493 19.83 -23.13 12.87
N GLY A 494 19.92 -21.80 12.85
CA GLY A 494 20.99 -21.08 12.16
C GLY A 494 22.36 -21.38 12.76
N LEU A 495 22.46 -21.38 14.09
CA LEU A 495 23.70 -21.68 14.79
C LEU A 495 24.14 -23.13 14.53
N VAL A 496 23.23 -24.09 14.66
CA VAL A 496 23.52 -25.49 14.36
C VAL A 496 23.91 -25.68 12.89
N GLY A 497 23.20 -25.04 11.96
CA GLY A 497 23.54 -25.08 10.54
C GLY A 497 24.92 -24.51 10.24
N GLN A 498 25.25 -23.35 10.78
CA GLN A 498 26.56 -22.70 10.57
C GLN A 498 27.70 -23.47 11.25
N SER A 499 27.50 -23.93 12.48
CA SER A 499 28.47 -24.80 13.17
C SER A 499 28.62 -26.15 12.46
N GLY A 500 27.56 -26.68 11.88
CA GLY A 500 27.59 -27.89 11.05
C GLY A 500 28.45 -27.71 9.81
N VAL A 501 28.27 -26.62 9.06
CA VAL A 501 29.14 -26.31 7.90
C VAL A 501 30.58 -26.04 8.35
N TRP A 502 30.76 -25.32 9.46
CA TRP A 502 32.10 -25.01 9.97
C TRP A 502 32.89 -26.25 10.40
N LEU A 503 32.29 -27.14 11.18
CA LEU A 503 32.98 -28.28 11.81
C LEU A 503 32.93 -29.56 10.96
N ALA A 504 31.88 -29.73 10.14
CA ALA A 504 31.59 -30.97 9.44
C ALA A 504 30.71 -30.74 8.19
N ALA A 505 31.18 -29.91 7.26
CA ALA A 505 30.44 -29.55 6.03
C ALA A 505 29.91 -30.77 5.27
N ASP A 506 30.75 -31.78 5.05
CA ASP A 506 30.41 -32.95 4.24
C ASP A 506 29.60 -34.02 5.00
N ALA A 507 29.41 -33.88 6.31
CA ALA A 507 28.69 -34.89 7.10
C ALA A 507 27.18 -34.91 6.83
N ALA A 508 26.56 -33.74 6.67
CA ALA A 508 25.12 -33.61 6.41
C ALA A 508 24.78 -32.32 5.64
N PRO A 509 25.37 -32.11 4.45
CA PRO A 509 25.30 -30.85 3.68
C PRO A 509 23.86 -30.36 3.46
N TRP A 510 22.97 -31.26 3.04
CA TRP A 510 21.56 -30.94 2.78
C TRP A 510 20.80 -30.54 4.05
N LEU A 511 21.09 -31.18 5.18
CA LEU A 511 20.52 -30.81 6.48
C LEU A 511 20.99 -29.42 6.89
N TRP A 512 22.28 -29.13 6.74
CA TRP A 512 22.84 -27.80 7.01
C TRP A 512 22.16 -26.73 6.16
N ALA A 513 21.99 -26.96 4.85
CA ALA A 513 21.29 -26.04 3.96
C ALA A 513 19.84 -25.78 4.39
N VAL A 514 19.09 -26.83 4.78
CA VAL A 514 17.71 -26.69 5.28
C VAL A 514 17.67 -25.87 6.58
N LEU A 515 18.54 -26.15 7.55
CA LEU A 515 18.59 -25.44 8.82
C LEU A 515 18.95 -23.96 8.64
N LEU A 516 19.93 -23.68 7.78
CA LEU A 516 20.30 -22.32 7.39
C LEU A 516 19.11 -21.60 6.73
N GLY A 517 18.41 -22.27 5.81
CA GLY A 517 17.23 -21.71 5.16
C GLY A 517 16.14 -21.36 6.15
N ILE A 518 15.77 -22.30 7.04
CA ILE A 518 14.79 -22.09 8.11
C ILE A 518 15.16 -20.87 8.96
N ALA A 519 16.42 -20.78 9.37
CA ALA A 519 16.92 -19.68 10.19
C ALA A 519 16.73 -18.33 9.50
N GLN A 520 17.15 -18.21 8.24
CA GLN A 520 17.11 -16.95 7.50
C GLN A 520 15.69 -16.53 7.14
N GLY A 521 14.83 -17.46 6.74
CA GLY A 521 13.47 -17.15 6.31
C GLY A 521 12.59 -16.70 7.47
N ALA A 522 12.53 -17.50 8.54
CA ALA A 522 11.72 -17.18 9.71
C ALA A 522 12.23 -15.90 10.41
N SER A 523 13.55 -15.74 10.58
CA SER A 523 14.10 -14.57 11.27
C SER A 523 13.80 -13.26 10.53
N PHE A 524 13.92 -13.24 9.20
CA PHE A 524 13.60 -12.05 8.41
C PHE A 524 12.11 -11.71 8.48
N ALA A 525 11.24 -12.69 8.24
CA ALA A 525 9.79 -12.47 8.21
C ALA A 525 9.26 -12.01 9.58
N VAL A 526 9.70 -12.63 10.67
CA VAL A 526 9.34 -12.19 12.02
C VAL A 526 9.96 -10.82 12.33
N GLY A 527 11.18 -10.54 11.86
CA GLY A 527 11.79 -9.21 11.96
C GLY A 527 10.91 -8.10 11.37
N LEU A 528 10.27 -8.34 10.22
CA LEU A 528 9.30 -7.40 9.64
C LEU A 528 8.04 -7.24 10.50
N VAL A 529 7.56 -8.31 11.15
CA VAL A 529 6.44 -8.24 12.12
C VAL A 529 6.79 -7.33 13.29
N LEU A 530 8.05 -7.32 13.77
CA LEU A 530 8.49 -6.45 14.86
C LEU A 530 8.41 -4.97 14.51
N LEU A 531 8.65 -4.60 13.26
CA LEU A 531 8.56 -3.21 12.79
C LEU A 531 7.13 -2.65 12.89
N VAL A 532 6.13 -3.53 12.81
CA VAL A 532 4.72 -3.17 12.99
C VAL A 532 4.32 -3.27 14.46
N ARG A 533 4.70 -4.35 15.16
CA ARG A 533 4.29 -4.59 16.55
C ARG A 533 4.84 -3.55 17.53
N TYR A 534 6.06 -3.07 17.33
CA TYR A 534 6.66 -2.05 18.20
C TYR A 534 6.30 -0.62 17.80
N ALA A 535 5.49 -0.40 16.76
CA ALA A 535 5.08 0.94 16.35
C ALA A 535 3.73 1.32 16.98
N VAL A 536 3.59 2.57 17.43
CA VAL A 536 2.32 3.08 18.01
C VAL A 536 1.24 3.32 16.96
N SER A 537 1.64 3.54 15.70
CA SER A 537 0.74 3.88 14.60
C SER A 537 1.29 3.36 13.26
N PRO A 538 0.45 3.26 12.21
CA PRO A 538 0.92 2.91 10.87
C PRO A 538 1.98 3.89 10.31
N ALA A 539 1.90 5.18 10.65
CA ALA A 539 2.90 6.17 10.24
C ALA A 539 4.22 5.98 10.99
N ALA A 540 4.16 5.69 12.29
CA ALA A 540 5.34 5.33 13.08
C ALA A 540 6.00 4.05 12.53
N ALA A 541 5.20 3.04 12.14
CA ALA A 541 5.70 1.80 11.54
C ALA A 541 6.44 2.04 10.22
N ALA A 542 5.94 2.96 9.38
CA ALA A 542 6.61 3.34 8.13
C ALA A 542 7.96 4.03 8.39
N ARG A 543 8.02 5.01 9.31
CA ARG A 543 9.27 5.70 9.69
C ARG A 543 10.27 4.76 10.34
N PHE A 544 9.77 3.86 11.19
CA PHE A 544 10.57 2.85 11.84
C PHE A 544 11.14 1.86 10.82
N THR A 545 10.34 1.38 9.87
CA THR A 545 10.79 0.52 8.76
C THR A 545 11.87 1.21 7.93
N ALA A 546 11.69 2.49 7.59
CA ALA A 546 12.68 3.25 6.83
C ALA A 546 14.02 3.38 7.57
N MET A 547 14.01 3.68 8.88
CA MET A 547 15.24 3.69 9.69
C MET A 547 15.87 2.30 9.77
N ALA A 548 15.07 1.27 10.04
CA ALA A 548 15.57 -0.08 10.21
C ALA A 548 16.22 -0.60 8.93
N PHE A 549 15.62 -0.37 7.76
CA PHE A 549 16.21 -0.74 6.45
C PHE A 549 17.44 0.09 6.12
N LEU A 550 17.45 1.39 6.41
CA LEU A 550 18.62 2.24 6.24
C LEU A 550 19.82 1.69 7.01
N VAL A 551 19.64 1.36 8.29
CA VAL A 551 20.73 0.82 9.11
C VAL A 551 21.09 -0.60 8.67
N SER A 552 20.09 -1.49 8.58
CA SER A 552 20.33 -2.93 8.37
C SER A 552 20.93 -3.25 7.00
N TYR A 553 20.37 -2.74 5.91
CA TYR A 553 20.89 -3.05 4.57
C TYR A 553 22.21 -2.35 4.28
N THR A 554 22.44 -1.16 4.82
CA THR A 554 23.75 -0.50 4.68
C THR A 554 24.83 -1.33 5.36
N ILE A 555 24.62 -1.79 6.60
CA ILE A 555 25.55 -2.69 7.29
C ILE A 555 25.66 -4.03 6.57
N ALA A 556 24.55 -4.66 6.19
CA ALA A 556 24.52 -5.99 5.58
C ALA A 556 25.19 -6.04 4.21
N SER A 557 25.22 -4.92 3.47
CA SER A 557 25.93 -4.81 2.19
C SER A 557 27.42 -5.11 2.31
N LEU A 558 28.01 -4.93 3.51
CA LEU A 558 29.41 -5.25 3.79
C LEU A 558 29.64 -6.75 4.08
N GLY A 559 28.58 -7.53 4.31
CA GLY A 559 28.68 -8.93 4.73
C GLY A 559 29.46 -9.83 3.76
N PRO A 560 29.04 -9.96 2.49
CA PRO A 560 29.74 -10.80 1.52
C PRO A 560 31.21 -10.38 1.32
N MET A 561 31.46 -9.07 1.25
CA MET A 561 32.80 -8.49 1.04
C MET A 561 33.74 -8.80 2.21
N THR A 562 33.28 -8.61 3.44
CA THR A 562 34.08 -8.93 4.64
C THR A 562 34.35 -10.42 4.76
N MET A 563 33.39 -11.29 4.43
CA MET A 563 33.63 -12.73 4.39
C MET A 563 34.63 -13.12 3.30
N GLY A 564 34.63 -12.43 2.16
CA GLY A 564 35.66 -12.57 1.14
C GLY A 564 37.04 -12.20 1.65
N ALA A 565 37.17 -11.08 2.36
CA ALA A 565 38.44 -10.67 2.97
C ALA A 565 38.93 -11.67 4.03
N VAL A 566 38.01 -12.22 4.84
CA VAL A 566 38.33 -13.29 5.80
C VAL A 566 38.86 -14.52 5.08
N ARG A 567 38.22 -14.94 3.98
CA ARG A 567 38.70 -16.05 3.14
C ARG A 567 40.07 -15.76 2.56
N ASP A 568 40.26 -14.59 1.95
CA ASP A 568 41.52 -14.23 1.30
C ASP A 568 42.69 -14.20 2.30
N ALA A 569 42.43 -13.77 3.54
CA ALA A 569 43.43 -13.74 4.61
C ALA A 569 43.73 -15.12 5.22
N THR A 570 42.75 -16.02 5.29
CA THR A 570 42.89 -17.34 5.93
C THR A 570 43.19 -18.47 4.94
N GLY A 571 42.87 -18.29 3.66
CA GLY A 571 42.97 -19.31 2.62
C GLY A 571 41.88 -20.39 2.69
N ASP A 572 40.98 -20.34 3.68
CA ASP A 572 40.01 -21.40 3.97
C ASP A 572 38.58 -20.85 4.10
N TYR A 573 37.60 -21.62 3.63
CA TYR A 573 36.18 -21.32 3.77
C TYR A 573 35.67 -21.56 5.20
N SER A 574 36.31 -22.43 5.99
CA SER A 574 35.87 -22.74 7.36
C SER A 574 35.80 -21.50 8.27
N ALA A 575 36.74 -20.56 8.09
CA ALA A 575 36.81 -19.32 8.85
C ALA A 575 35.58 -18.42 8.62
N ILE A 576 34.99 -18.44 7.42
CA ILE A 576 33.75 -17.73 7.12
C ILE A 576 32.63 -18.25 8.03
N TRP A 577 32.45 -19.56 8.09
CA TRP A 577 31.37 -20.20 8.85
C TRP A 577 31.55 -20.07 10.36
N MET A 578 32.80 -20.08 10.84
CA MET A 578 33.10 -19.74 12.23
C MET A 578 32.64 -18.32 12.58
N VAL A 579 32.98 -17.33 11.73
CA VAL A 579 32.58 -15.93 11.95
C VAL A 579 31.07 -15.78 11.89
N LEU A 580 30.41 -16.42 10.92
CA LEU A 580 28.95 -16.42 10.83
C LEU A 580 28.31 -17.07 12.07
N ALA A 581 28.83 -18.19 12.57
CA ALA A 581 28.35 -18.82 13.81
C ALA A 581 28.47 -17.88 15.02
N MET A 582 29.58 -17.15 15.14
CA MET A 582 29.75 -16.13 16.19
C MET A 582 28.75 -14.97 16.04
N LEU A 583 28.51 -14.49 14.82
CA LEU A 583 27.49 -13.48 14.56
C LEU A 583 26.08 -13.98 14.88
N MET A 584 25.82 -15.28 14.77
CA MET A 584 24.52 -15.89 15.10
C MET A 584 24.27 -15.88 16.60
N LEU A 585 25.32 -16.10 17.41
CA LEU A 585 25.24 -15.90 18.86
C LEU A 585 24.89 -14.44 19.20
N GLY A 586 25.46 -13.48 18.46
CA GLY A 586 25.08 -12.07 18.55
C GLY A 586 23.61 -11.82 18.21
N GLN A 587 23.12 -12.44 17.13
CA GLN A 587 21.72 -12.34 16.70
C GLN A 587 20.76 -12.95 17.73
N LEU A 588 21.10 -14.12 18.30
CA LEU A 588 20.34 -14.77 19.38
C LEU A 588 20.29 -13.90 20.64
N THR A 589 21.42 -13.28 20.98
CA THR A 589 21.49 -12.33 22.09
C THR A 589 20.58 -11.13 21.83
N ALA A 590 20.66 -10.53 20.64
CA ALA A 590 19.78 -9.42 20.24
C ALA A 590 18.29 -9.83 20.30
N ALA A 591 17.94 -11.03 19.80
CA ALA A 591 16.58 -11.56 19.85
C ALA A 591 16.06 -11.73 21.28
N SER A 592 16.89 -12.24 22.20
CA SER A 592 16.53 -12.42 23.61
C SER A 592 16.24 -11.09 24.33
N LEU A 593 16.91 -10.01 23.92
CA LEU A 593 16.77 -8.67 24.47
C LEU A 593 15.50 -7.96 24.00
N LEU A 594 14.92 -8.35 22.87
CA LEU A 594 13.70 -7.76 22.31
C LEU A 594 12.44 -8.19 23.08
N ARG A 595 12.31 -7.77 24.35
CA ARG A 595 11.20 -8.13 25.24
C ARG A 595 9.86 -7.51 24.79
N PRO A 596 8.73 -8.24 24.87
CA PRO A 596 7.41 -7.75 24.46
C PRO A 596 6.98 -6.41 25.09
N ASN A 597 7.43 -6.12 26.32
CA ASN A 597 7.04 -4.91 27.07
C ASN A 597 7.96 -3.71 26.83
N ARG A 598 8.77 -3.70 25.76
CA ARG A 598 9.61 -2.53 25.45
C ARG A 598 8.76 -1.32 25.02
N PRO A 599 9.25 -0.09 25.28
CA PRO A 599 8.52 1.11 24.87
C PRO A 599 8.33 1.12 23.36
N LEU A 600 7.09 1.43 22.96
CA LEU A 600 6.71 1.54 21.57
C LEU A 600 7.41 2.73 20.91
N VAL A 601 7.71 2.58 19.63
CA VAL A 601 8.33 3.59 18.77
C VAL A 601 7.23 4.55 18.32
N THR A 602 7.39 5.81 18.71
CA THR A 602 6.49 6.92 18.39
C THR A 602 6.77 7.57 17.06
#